data_AF-A0A6N7ZH14-F1
#
_entry.id   AF-A0A6N7ZH14-F1
#
_cell.length_a   1.000
_cell.length_b   1.000
_cell.length_c   1.000
_cell.angle_alpha   90.00
_cell.angle_beta   90.00
_cell.angle_gamma   90.00
#
_symmetry.space_group_name_H-M   'P 1'
#
loop_
_entity.id
_entity.type
_entity.pdbx_description
1 polymer ?
#
loop_
_entity_poly.entity_id
_entity_poly.type
_entity_poly.pdbx_seq_one_letter_code
_entity_poly.pdbx_strand_id
1 'polypeptide(L)'
;MTATMPEASALPAPARGGLDLRAPDAGPRFDPRVLRSRWVQVAAGDAEAEARAAEHGVDFAAAGARVWETDAHVYLPVTATRREGDRVVHEQVVLALSPDVVVTAQPQRHYPVFDKAIARMRRTPWLIRSSYGVAYALLYALNEAADRVVALASDLLEDMSDEIDEATRGVDARGREIGVRDMQDTITRMNRAEEIVSRAQESQLSLARAARHLRSEIADSDPVLAGLVETLVADVDGVKQHAGFEHDKVRYLQQAIMTSLDVKQAQIVKVFTIITAVFLPPTLIASFYGMNFTHMPELDRPYGFTLTVLLTLVAAVIPLAYIKRRGWLR
;
A
#
# COMPACT_ATOMS: atom_id res chain seq x y z
N MET A 1 -70.95 39.15 -46.88
CA MET A 1 -69.57 38.79 -46.52
C MET A 1 -69.65 38.17 -45.14
N THR A 2 -69.77 36.86 -45.12
CA THR A 2 -70.26 36.08 -43.98
C THR A 2 -69.20 35.04 -43.64
N ALA A 3 -68.88 34.93 -42.36
CA ALA A 3 -67.75 34.19 -41.81
C ALA A 3 -67.86 32.67 -42.06
N THR A 4 -66.70 32.07 -42.32
CA THR A 4 -66.49 30.64 -42.50
C THR A 4 -66.35 29.95 -41.14
N MET A 5 -67.24 29.01 -40.81
CA MET A 5 -66.99 27.93 -39.84
C MET A 5 -67.14 26.60 -40.56
N PRO A 6 -66.20 25.64 -40.44
CA PRO A 6 -66.44 24.27 -40.85
C PRO A 6 -66.96 23.41 -39.70
N GLU A 7 -67.92 22.55 -40.04
CA GLU A 7 -68.55 21.50 -39.22
C GLU A 7 -67.54 20.50 -38.63
N ALA A 8 -67.87 20.02 -37.43
CA ALA A 8 -67.24 18.89 -36.77
C ALA A 8 -67.63 17.58 -37.46
N SER A 9 -66.64 16.76 -37.83
CA SER A 9 -66.84 15.37 -38.24
C SER A 9 -66.03 14.43 -37.33
N ALA A 10 -66.68 13.34 -36.94
CA ALA A 10 -66.38 12.50 -35.80
C ALA A 10 -65.07 11.66 -35.92
N LEU A 11 -64.39 11.49 -34.79
CA LEU A 11 -63.24 10.59 -34.63
C LEU A 11 -63.68 9.12 -34.66
N PRO A 12 -63.05 8.24 -35.48
CA PRO A 12 -63.21 6.80 -35.32
C PRO A 12 -62.33 6.29 -34.16
N ALA A 13 -62.88 5.34 -33.38
CA ALA A 13 -62.21 4.70 -32.26
C ALA A 13 -60.93 3.94 -32.70
N PRO A 14 -59.87 3.90 -31.87
CA PRO A 14 -58.63 3.23 -32.25
C PRO A 14 -58.82 1.70 -32.30
N ALA A 15 -58.44 1.12 -33.44
CA ALA A 15 -58.33 -0.32 -33.63
C ALA A 15 -57.38 -0.92 -32.60
N ARG A 16 -57.85 -1.97 -31.90
CA ARG A 16 -57.01 -2.81 -31.02
C ARG A 16 -56.03 -3.63 -31.87
N GLY A 17 -54.96 -2.99 -32.33
CA GLY A 17 -53.77 -3.67 -32.83
C GLY A 17 -52.99 -4.19 -31.63
N GLY A 18 -53.03 -5.51 -31.41
CA GLY A 18 -52.16 -6.16 -30.45
C GLY A 18 -50.71 -5.89 -30.82
N LEU A 19 -50.03 -5.07 -30.04
CA LEU A 19 -48.57 -5.04 -30.00
C LEU A 19 -48.13 -6.42 -29.51
N ASP A 20 -47.74 -7.27 -30.46
CA ASP A 20 -46.97 -8.48 -30.19
C ASP A 20 -45.62 -8.02 -29.61
N LEU A 21 -45.58 -7.84 -28.29
CA LEU A 21 -44.37 -7.61 -27.51
C LEU A 21 -43.57 -8.92 -27.49
N ARG A 22 -43.03 -9.32 -28.64
CA ARG A 22 -41.88 -10.21 -28.66
C ARG A 22 -40.75 -9.44 -27.99
N ALA A 23 -40.43 -9.85 -26.77
CA ALA A 23 -39.27 -9.37 -26.04
C ALA A 23 -38.06 -9.36 -26.97
N PRO A 24 -37.25 -8.27 -27.01
CA PRO A 24 -36.01 -8.27 -27.78
C PRO A 24 -35.14 -9.41 -27.25
N ASP A 25 -34.52 -10.16 -28.16
CA ASP A 25 -33.62 -11.28 -27.88
C ASP A 25 -32.80 -11.01 -26.62
N ALA A 26 -33.04 -11.80 -25.58
CA ALA A 26 -32.27 -11.74 -24.37
C ALA A 26 -30.80 -12.00 -24.77
N GLY A 27 -29.94 -11.00 -24.56
CA GLY A 27 -28.51 -11.11 -24.82
C GLY A 27 -27.89 -12.35 -24.19
N PRO A 28 -26.66 -12.71 -24.58
CA PRO A 28 -26.03 -13.97 -24.15
C PRO A 28 -26.13 -14.15 -22.64
N ARG A 29 -26.79 -15.23 -22.21
CA ARG A 29 -26.95 -15.56 -20.78
C ARG A 29 -25.68 -16.23 -20.28
N PHE A 30 -25.29 -15.92 -19.04
CA PHE A 30 -24.17 -16.58 -18.37
C PHE A 30 -24.50 -18.06 -18.13
N ASP A 31 -23.70 -18.95 -18.70
CA ASP A 31 -23.80 -20.39 -18.49
C ASP A 31 -22.57 -20.92 -17.71
N PRO A 32 -22.76 -21.40 -16.46
CA PRO A 32 -21.67 -21.98 -15.66
C PRO A 32 -20.97 -23.16 -16.33
N ARG A 33 -21.64 -23.90 -17.22
CA ARG A 33 -21.05 -25.06 -17.91
C ARG A 33 -20.00 -24.62 -18.93
N VAL A 34 -20.30 -23.56 -19.68
CA VAL A 34 -19.36 -22.94 -20.64
C VAL A 34 -18.15 -22.38 -19.91
N LEU A 35 -18.35 -21.78 -18.73
CA LEU A 35 -17.22 -21.33 -17.91
C LEU A 35 -16.33 -22.51 -17.46
N ARG A 36 -16.93 -23.62 -16.99
CA ARG A 36 -16.16 -24.80 -16.57
C ARG A 36 -15.41 -25.49 -17.70
N SER A 37 -15.89 -25.41 -18.94
CA SER A 37 -15.14 -25.93 -20.09
C SER A 37 -13.97 -25.05 -20.53
N ARG A 38 -13.96 -23.77 -20.12
CA ARG A 38 -12.94 -22.78 -20.50
C ARG A 38 -12.00 -22.41 -19.36
N TRP A 39 -12.34 -22.77 -18.12
CA TRP A 39 -11.57 -22.45 -16.93
C TRP A 39 -11.48 -23.63 -15.97
N VAL A 40 -10.26 -24.11 -15.74
CA VAL A 40 -9.95 -25.15 -14.76
C VAL A 40 -9.19 -24.52 -13.59
N GLN A 41 -9.71 -24.69 -12.38
CA GLN A 41 -9.05 -24.24 -11.14
C GLN A 41 -8.33 -25.39 -10.47
N VAL A 42 -7.06 -25.17 -10.13
CA VAL A 42 -6.18 -26.11 -9.44
C VAL A 42 -5.74 -25.47 -8.13
N ALA A 43 -6.25 -25.99 -7.02
CA ALA A 43 -5.83 -25.54 -5.70
C ALA A 43 -4.58 -26.30 -5.26
N ALA A 44 -3.71 -25.65 -4.50
CA ALA A 44 -2.55 -26.30 -3.91
C ALA A 44 -2.97 -27.53 -3.06
N GLY A 45 -2.39 -28.69 -3.35
CA GLY A 45 -2.68 -29.95 -2.65
C GLY A 45 -3.96 -30.66 -3.10
N ASP A 46 -4.62 -30.20 -4.17
CA ASP A 46 -5.77 -30.88 -4.77
C ASP A 46 -5.34 -31.79 -5.92
N ALA A 47 -5.00 -33.04 -5.58
CA ALA A 47 -4.52 -34.04 -6.56
C ALA A 47 -5.54 -34.35 -7.68
N GLU A 48 -6.85 -34.21 -7.41
CA GLU A 48 -7.88 -34.38 -8.44
C GLU A 48 -7.83 -33.21 -9.43
N ALA A 49 -7.67 -31.98 -8.94
CA ALA A 49 -7.54 -30.82 -9.80
C ALA A 49 -6.23 -30.81 -10.60
N GLU A 50 -5.13 -31.27 -10.01
CA GLU A 50 -3.85 -31.47 -10.70
C GLU A 50 -3.96 -32.51 -11.82
N ALA A 51 -4.65 -33.63 -11.58
CA ALA A 51 -4.91 -34.64 -12.60
C ALA A 51 -5.72 -34.07 -13.79
N ARG A 52 -6.76 -33.27 -13.51
CA ARG A 52 -7.52 -32.57 -14.58
C ARG A 52 -6.66 -31.56 -15.34
N ALA A 53 -5.73 -30.87 -14.68
CA ALA A 53 -4.80 -29.98 -15.36
C ALA A 53 -3.85 -30.74 -16.30
N ALA A 54 -3.39 -31.91 -15.87
CA ALA A 54 -2.56 -32.79 -16.69
C ALA A 54 -3.29 -33.32 -17.93
N GLU A 55 -4.62 -33.54 -17.87
CA GLU A 55 -5.43 -33.86 -19.05
C GLU A 55 -5.40 -32.76 -20.12
N HIS A 56 -5.18 -31.50 -19.71
CA HIS A 56 -4.99 -30.37 -20.59
C HIS A 56 -3.52 -30.13 -20.96
N GLY A 57 -2.59 -31.01 -20.56
CA GLY A 57 -1.15 -30.85 -20.82
C GLY A 57 -0.48 -29.76 -19.97
N VAL A 58 -1.09 -29.38 -18.84
CA VAL A 58 -0.56 -28.37 -17.92
C VAL A 58 0.15 -29.04 -16.75
N ASP A 59 1.41 -28.65 -16.51
CA ASP A 59 2.21 -29.08 -15.36
C ASP A 59 2.74 -27.86 -14.61
N PHE A 60 2.18 -27.60 -13.43
CA PHE A 60 2.60 -26.50 -12.56
C PHE A 60 3.84 -26.84 -11.72
N ALA A 61 4.24 -28.10 -11.58
CA ALA A 61 5.45 -28.47 -10.83
C ALA A 61 6.72 -28.01 -11.54
N ALA A 62 6.67 -27.89 -12.87
CA ALA A 62 7.74 -27.33 -13.70
C ALA A 62 7.74 -25.78 -13.74
N ALA A 63 6.64 -25.13 -13.33
CA ALA A 63 6.45 -23.70 -13.45
C ALA A 63 7.11 -22.92 -12.29
N GLY A 64 8.18 -22.17 -12.59
CA GLY A 64 8.83 -21.27 -11.63
C GLY A 64 8.15 -19.90 -11.48
N ALA A 65 8.84 -18.94 -10.84
CA ALA A 65 8.37 -17.55 -10.70
C ALA A 65 8.51 -16.67 -11.97
N ARG A 66 8.84 -17.28 -13.11
CA ARG A 66 9.05 -16.59 -14.39
C ARG A 66 8.04 -17.05 -15.42
N VAL A 67 7.74 -16.17 -16.38
CA VAL A 67 6.94 -16.55 -17.55
C VAL A 67 7.66 -17.70 -18.23
N TRP A 68 6.92 -18.77 -18.47
CA TRP A 68 7.41 -19.98 -19.12
C TRP A 68 6.43 -20.36 -20.21
N GLU A 69 6.94 -20.83 -21.33
CA GLU A 69 6.14 -21.16 -22.49
C GLU A 69 6.47 -22.58 -22.92
N THR A 70 5.42 -23.28 -23.30
CA THR A 70 5.44 -24.60 -23.93
C THR A 70 4.73 -24.46 -25.27
N ASP A 71 4.86 -25.46 -26.15
CA ASP A 71 4.22 -25.43 -27.47
C ASP A 71 2.69 -25.26 -27.41
N ALA A 72 2.05 -25.56 -26.26
CA ALA A 72 0.61 -25.51 -26.08
C ALA A 72 0.10 -24.44 -25.09
N HIS A 73 0.94 -24.02 -24.13
CA HIS A 73 0.53 -23.15 -23.02
C HIS A 73 1.60 -22.12 -22.67
N VAL A 74 1.13 -20.92 -22.34
CA VAL A 74 1.93 -19.88 -21.70
C VAL A 74 1.57 -19.79 -20.22
N TYR A 75 2.58 -19.95 -19.36
CA TYR A 75 2.46 -19.85 -17.92
C TYR A 75 2.80 -18.43 -17.47
N LEU A 76 1.80 -17.76 -16.91
CA LEU A 76 1.88 -16.39 -16.43
C LEU A 76 1.80 -16.40 -14.89
N PRO A 77 2.93 -16.44 -14.17
CA PRO A 77 2.93 -16.27 -12.73
C PRO A 77 2.61 -14.82 -12.37
N VAL A 78 1.61 -14.66 -11.52
CA VAL A 78 1.16 -13.39 -10.98
C VAL A 78 1.25 -13.45 -9.47
N THR A 79 1.99 -12.51 -8.88
CA THR A 79 1.97 -12.29 -7.43
C THR A 79 0.66 -11.59 -7.12
N ALA A 80 -0.25 -12.28 -6.46
CA ALA A 80 -1.53 -11.73 -6.04
C ALA A 80 -1.40 -11.14 -4.64
N THR A 81 -1.99 -9.96 -4.43
CA THR A 81 -2.13 -9.36 -3.11
C THR A 81 -3.60 -9.25 -2.77
N ARG A 82 -3.96 -9.63 -1.55
CA ARG A 82 -5.34 -9.49 -1.05
C ARG A 82 -5.36 -9.09 0.40
N ARG A 83 -6.41 -8.37 0.77
CA ARG A 83 -6.75 -8.10 2.17
C ARG A 83 -7.52 -9.28 2.76
N GLU A 84 -7.08 -9.77 3.91
CA GLU A 84 -7.75 -10.77 4.74
C GLU A 84 -7.95 -10.21 6.15
N GLY A 85 -9.14 -9.64 6.39
CA GLY A 85 -9.40 -8.89 7.62
C GLY A 85 -8.46 -7.69 7.74
N ASP A 86 -7.56 -7.75 8.72
CA ASP A 86 -6.56 -6.72 9.02
C ASP A 86 -5.17 -7.03 8.45
N ARG A 87 -5.00 -8.15 7.74
CA ARG A 87 -3.72 -8.55 7.16
C ARG A 87 -3.77 -8.45 5.64
N VAL A 88 -2.62 -8.16 5.05
CA VAL A 88 -2.40 -8.33 3.62
C VAL A 88 -1.67 -9.66 3.42
N VAL A 89 -2.20 -10.48 2.53
CA VAL A 89 -1.60 -11.77 2.16
C VAL A 89 -1.06 -11.65 0.75
N HIS A 90 0.14 -12.20 0.56
CA HIS A 90 0.84 -12.24 -0.72
C HIS A 90 0.98 -13.69 -1.14
N GLU A 91 0.42 -14.03 -2.30
CA GLU A 91 0.33 -15.41 -2.77
C GLU A 91 0.66 -15.47 -4.26
N GLN A 92 1.20 -16.58 -4.72
CA GLN A 92 1.46 -16.78 -6.14
C GLN A 92 0.26 -17.47 -6.80
N VAL A 93 -0.21 -16.88 -7.89
CA VAL A 93 -1.24 -17.46 -8.76
C VAL A 93 -0.61 -17.64 -10.14
N VAL A 94 -0.70 -18.82 -10.73
CA VAL A 94 -0.16 -19.08 -12.08
C VAL A 94 -1.32 -19.31 -13.04
N LEU A 95 -1.36 -18.55 -14.13
CA LEU A 95 -2.32 -18.74 -15.21
C LEU A 95 -1.61 -19.46 -16.36
N ALA A 96 -1.95 -20.71 -16.62
CA ALA A 96 -1.57 -21.40 -17.85
C ALA A 96 -2.63 -21.12 -18.91
N LEU A 97 -2.24 -20.37 -19.93
CA LEU A 97 -3.11 -19.86 -20.98
C LEU A 97 -2.89 -20.64 -22.28
N SER A 98 -3.98 -21.09 -22.89
CA SER A 98 -4.02 -21.58 -24.27
C SER A 98 -5.20 -20.93 -25.02
N PRO A 99 -5.28 -21.06 -26.36
CA PRO A 99 -6.44 -20.58 -27.12
C PRO A 99 -7.78 -21.20 -26.70
N ASP A 100 -7.76 -22.37 -26.07
CA ASP A 100 -8.99 -23.13 -25.74
C ASP A 100 -9.38 -23.06 -24.27
N VAL A 101 -8.41 -23.08 -23.35
CA VAL A 101 -8.65 -23.17 -21.90
C VAL A 101 -7.66 -22.31 -21.12
N VAL A 102 -8.13 -21.76 -20.00
CA VAL A 102 -7.27 -21.19 -18.95
C VAL A 102 -7.24 -22.14 -17.77
N VAL A 103 -6.05 -22.53 -17.33
CA VAL A 103 -5.87 -23.30 -16.10
C VAL A 103 -5.19 -22.41 -15.06
N THR A 104 -5.74 -22.34 -13.86
CA THR A 104 -5.18 -21.51 -12.78
C THR A 104 -4.69 -22.35 -11.63
N ALA A 105 -3.40 -22.25 -11.29
CA ALA A 105 -2.89 -22.72 -10.00
C ALA A 105 -3.09 -21.62 -8.96
N GLN A 106 -3.81 -21.94 -7.88
CA GLN A 106 -4.20 -21.02 -6.82
C GLN A 106 -3.95 -21.62 -5.44
N PRO A 107 -3.75 -20.79 -4.39
CA PRO A 107 -3.38 -21.28 -3.05
C PRO A 107 -4.46 -22.13 -2.39
N GLN A 108 -5.73 -21.88 -2.71
CA GLN A 108 -6.88 -22.47 -2.03
C GLN A 108 -8.03 -22.74 -2.99
N ARG A 109 -8.87 -23.74 -2.66
CA ARG A 109 -9.98 -24.21 -3.51
C ARG A 109 -11.00 -23.12 -3.85
N HIS A 110 -11.32 -22.27 -2.89
CA HIS A 110 -12.12 -21.08 -3.13
C HIS A 110 -11.21 -19.85 -2.96
N TYR A 111 -10.93 -19.14 -4.05
CA TYR A 111 -10.09 -17.96 -4.02
C TYR A 111 -10.94 -16.68 -4.15
N PRO A 112 -11.16 -15.91 -3.07
CA PRO A 112 -12.15 -14.82 -3.05
C PRO A 112 -11.92 -13.72 -4.08
N VAL A 113 -10.66 -13.52 -4.50
CA VAL A 113 -10.34 -12.53 -5.55
C VAL A 113 -11.08 -12.87 -6.84
N PHE A 114 -11.22 -14.15 -7.18
CA PHE A 114 -11.90 -14.58 -8.40
C PHE A 114 -13.42 -14.47 -8.35
N ASP A 115 -14.04 -14.22 -7.19
CA ASP A 115 -15.47 -13.90 -7.14
C ASP A 115 -15.78 -12.62 -7.91
N LYS A 116 -14.85 -11.65 -7.91
CA LYS A 116 -14.96 -10.43 -8.73
C LYS A 116 -14.85 -10.73 -10.22
N ALA A 117 -13.99 -11.67 -10.61
CA ALA A 117 -13.87 -12.13 -11.99
C ALA A 117 -15.20 -12.77 -12.45
N ILE A 118 -15.75 -13.69 -11.64
CA ILE A 118 -17.04 -14.35 -11.90
C ILE A 118 -18.17 -13.31 -11.97
N ALA A 119 -18.20 -12.34 -11.06
CA ALA A 119 -19.19 -11.26 -11.07
C ALA A 119 -19.11 -10.43 -12.36
N ARG A 120 -17.90 -10.14 -12.87
CA ARG A 120 -17.72 -9.45 -14.15
C ARG A 120 -18.15 -10.30 -15.34
N MET A 121 -17.81 -11.58 -15.37
CA MET A 121 -18.28 -12.52 -16.40
C MET A 121 -19.81 -12.67 -16.40
N ARG A 122 -20.48 -12.57 -15.24
CA ARG A 122 -21.95 -12.55 -15.16
C ARG A 122 -22.55 -11.28 -15.75
N ARG A 123 -21.88 -10.13 -15.59
CA ARG A 123 -22.30 -8.84 -16.20
C ARG A 123 -22.00 -8.77 -17.69
N THR A 124 -20.95 -9.45 -18.12
CA THR A 124 -20.48 -9.48 -19.51
C THR A 124 -20.32 -10.93 -19.99
N PRO A 125 -21.42 -11.65 -20.28
CA PRO A 125 -21.39 -13.11 -20.51
C PRO A 125 -20.69 -13.55 -21.80
N TRP A 126 -20.35 -12.64 -22.70
CA TRP A 126 -19.57 -13.01 -23.88
C TRP A 126 -18.09 -13.32 -23.54
N LEU A 127 -17.58 -12.84 -22.39
CA LEU A 127 -16.21 -13.10 -21.95
C LEU A 127 -15.91 -14.58 -21.75
N ILE A 128 -16.90 -15.39 -21.34
CA ILE A 128 -16.69 -16.83 -21.11
C ILE A 128 -16.65 -17.65 -22.40
N ARG A 129 -16.87 -17.03 -23.57
CA ARG A 129 -16.84 -17.74 -24.86
C ARG A 129 -15.42 -18.05 -25.33
N SER A 130 -14.43 -17.31 -24.83
CA SER A 130 -13.02 -17.45 -25.16
C SER A 130 -12.19 -17.58 -23.88
N SER A 131 -11.14 -18.40 -23.91
CA SER A 131 -10.17 -18.50 -22.81
C SER A 131 -9.55 -17.13 -22.50
N TYR A 132 -9.22 -16.35 -23.53
CA TYR A 132 -8.68 -15.00 -23.39
C TYR A 132 -9.63 -14.03 -22.67
N GLY A 133 -10.95 -14.18 -22.88
CA GLY A 133 -11.96 -13.38 -22.18
C GLY A 133 -12.06 -13.74 -20.69
N VAL A 134 -11.90 -15.02 -20.35
CA VAL A 134 -11.78 -15.49 -18.97
C VAL A 134 -10.48 -14.96 -18.35
N ALA A 135 -9.34 -15.09 -19.04
CA ALA A 135 -8.04 -14.61 -18.57
C ALA A 135 -8.07 -13.09 -18.28
N TYR A 136 -8.68 -12.30 -19.17
CA TYR A 136 -8.91 -10.87 -18.94
C TYR A 136 -9.68 -10.62 -17.63
N ALA A 137 -10.79 -11.34 -17.41
CA ALA A 137 -11.60 -11.15 -16.20
C ALA A 137 -10.84 -11.55 -14.91
N LEU A 138 -9.97 -12.56 -14.97
CA LEU A 138 -9.10 -12.97 -13.86
C LEU A 138 -8.03 -11.92 -13.56
N LEU A 139 -7.30 -11.45 -14.58
CA LEU A 139 -6.29 -10.41 -14.43
C LEU A 139 -6.91 -9.09 -13.94
N TYR A 140 -8.09 -8.73 -14.44
CA TYR A 140 -8.87 -7.58 -13.96
C TYR A 140 -9.18 -7.70 -12.45
N ALA A 141 -9.65 -8.87 -12.00
CA ALA A 141 -9.97 -9.09 -10.60
C ALA A 141 -8.74 -9.04 -9.68
N LEU A 142 -7.60 -9.56 -10.16
CA LEU A 142 -6.31 -9.48 -9.46
C LEU A 142 -5.83 -8.03 -9.37
N ASN A 143 -5.93 -7.25 -10.45
CA ASN A 143 -5.57 -5.83 -10.44
C ASN A 143 -6.42 -5.04 -9.44
N GLU A 144 -7.74 -5.24 -9.45
CA GLU A 144 -8.66 -4.59 -8.52
C GLU A 144 -8.38 -4.99 -7.05
N ALA A 145 -7.92 -6.23 -6.80
CA ALA A 145 -7.51 -6.63 -5.46
C ALA A 145 -6.24 -5.91 -5.00
N ALA A 146 -5.26 -5.77 -5.89
CA ALA A 146 -4.04 -5.03 -5.62
C ALA A 146 -4.30 -3.53 -5.41
N ASP A 147 -5.18 -2.91 -6.21
CA ASP A 147 -5.59 -1.51 -6.04
C ASP A 147 -6.15 -1.23 -4.64
N ARG A 148 -7.04 -2.09 -4.15
CA ARG A 148 -7.56 -2.00 -2.77
C ARG A 148 -6.48 -2.14 -1.69
N VAL A 149 -5.44 -2.93 -1.96
CA VAL A 149 -4.31 -3.11 -1.04
C VAL A 149 -3.43 -1.85 -1.02
N VAL A 150 -3.21 -1.21 -2.17
CA VAL A 150 -2.48 0.07 -2.25
C VAL A 150 -3.26 1.17 -1.53
N ALA A 151 -4.58 1.24 -1.71
CA ALA A 151 -5.43 2.20 -0.99
C ALA A 151 -5.32 2.05 0.54
N LEU A 152 -5.33 0.80 1.05
CA LEU A 152 -5.10 0.53 2.48
C LEU A 152 -3.73 1.03 2.95
N ALA A 153 -2.68 0.83 2.15
CA ALA A 153 -1.35 1.34 2.50
C ALA A 153 -1.32 2.86 2.53
N SER A 154 -2.02 3.52 1.60
CA SER A 154 -2.16 4.98 1.55
C SER A 154 -2.80 5.51 2.84
N ASP A 155 -3.94 4.93 3.27
CA ASP A 155 -4.62 5.28 4.51
C ASP A 155 -3.69 5.14 5.73
N LEU A 156 -2.97 4.01 5.84
CA LEU A 156 -2.00 3.79 6.92
C LEU A 156 -0.87 4.82 6.92
N LEU A 157 -0.41 5.24 5.74
CA LEU A 157 0.63 6.25 5.59
C LEU A 157 0.14 7.66 5.90
N GLU A 158 -1.13 7.98 5.68
CA GLU A 158 -1.75 9.22 6.14
C GLU A 158 -1.79 9.29 7.66
N ASP A 159 -2.28 8.25 8.32
CA ASP A 159 -2.33 8.17 9.79
C ASP A 159 -0.93 8.37 10.41
N MET A 160 0.10 7.76 9.83
CA MET A 160 1.49 7.90 10.31
C MET A 160 2.08 9.29 10.02
N SER A 161 1.67 9.93 8.92
CA SER A 161 2.07 11.30 8.61
C SER A 161 1.60 12.26 9.71
N ASP A 162 0.34 12.12 10.11
CA ASP A 162 -0.25 12.95 11.16
C ASP A 162 0.45 12.72 12.51
N GLU A 163 0.76 11.46 12.85
CA GLU A 163 1.51 11.13 14.07
C GLU A 163 2.94 11.70 14.08
N ILE A 164 3.64 11.69 12.94
CA ILE A 164 4.99 12.26 12.82
C ILE A 164 4.95 13.78 12.97
N ASP A 165 3.92 14.42 12.40
CA ASP A 165 3.70 15.85 12.56
C ASP A 165 3.42 16.23 14.02
N GLU A 166 2.59 15.45 14.72
CA GLU A 166 2.39 15.60 16.16
C GLU A 166 3.69 15.37 16.95
N ALA A 167 4.45 14.33 16.61
CA ALA A 167 5.72 13.99 17.27
C ALA A 167 6.75 15.12 17.15
N THR A 168 6.73 15.84 16.02
CA THR A 168 7.56 17.01 15.74
C THR A 168 7.15 18.22 16.57
N ARG A 169 5.85 18.39 16.87
CA ARG A 169 5.35 19.41 17.81
C ARG A 169 5.63 19.05 19.27
N GLY A 170 5.92 17.79 19.56
CA GLY A 170 6.29 17.27 20.89
C GLY A 170 5.09 16.87 21.77
N VAL A 171 3.87 17.14 21.33
CA VAL A 171 2.62 16.80 22.03
C VAL A 171 1.58 16.28 21.05
N ASP A 172 0.87 15.23 21.44
CA ASP A 172 -0.24 14.66 20.66
C ASP A 172 -1.52 15.52 20.77
N ALA A 173 -2.55 15.18 19.99
CA ALA A 173 -3.85 15.85 20.03
C ALA A 173 -4.54 15.86 21.41
N ARG A 174 -4.11 15.01 22.34
CA ARG A 174 -4.61 14.90 23.73
C ARG A 174 -3.71 15.62 24.74
N GLY A 175 -2.65 16.29 24.28
CA GLY A 175 -1.69 17.02 25.11
C GLY A 175 -0.69 16.12 25.85
N ARG A 176 -0.54 14.85 25.46
CA ARG A 176 0.47 13.94 26.01
C ARG A 176 1.79 14.13 25.27
N GLU A 177 2.89 14.17 26.01
CA GLU A 177 4.24 14.24 25.44
C GLU A 177 4.54 12.98 24.61
N ILE A 178 5.02 13.18 23.39
CA ILE A 178 5.37 12.08 22.49
C ILE A 178 6.82 11.67 22.76
N GLY A 179 7.00 10.44 23.24
CA GLY A 179 8.30 9.90 23.61
C GLY A 179 9.05 9.24 22.44
N VAL A 180 10.29 8.81 22.73
CA VAL A 180 11.11 8.00 21.80
C VAL A 180 10.40 6.69 21.43
N ARG A 181 9.66 6.11 22.38
CA ARG A 181 8.96 4.84 22.20
C ARG A 181 7.77 4.95 21.23
N ASP A 182 7.00 6.04 21.30
CA ASP A 182 5.90 6.26 20.35
C ASP A 182 6.43 6.33 18.90
N MET A 183 7.58 7.01 18.68
CA MET A 183 8.22 7.04 17.35
C MET A 183 8.72 5.66 16.90
N GLN A 184 9.21 4.79 17.81
CA GLN A 184 9.59 3.41 17.46
C GLN A 184 8.37 2.58 17.02
N ASP A 185 7.22 2.79 17.66
CA ASP A 185 5.97 2.13 17.29
C ASP A 185 5.47 2.60 15.92
N THR A 186 5.59 3.90 15.61
CA THR A 186 5.31 4.46 14.27
C THR A 186 6.26 3.89 13.22
N ILE A 187 7.57 3.75 13.48
CA ILE A 187 8.52 3.09 12.56
C ILE A 187 8.11 1.64 12.27
N THR A 188 7.70 0.90 13.30
CA THR A 188 7.29 -0.50 13.13
C THR A 188 6.06 -0.63 12.24
N ARG A 189 5.09 0.27 12.39
CA ARG A 189 3.91 0.34 11.51
C ARG A 189 4.28 0.78 10.09
N MET A 190 5.20 1.72 9.95
CA MET A 190 5.69 2.19 8.65
C MET A 190 6.37 1.09 7.86
N ASN A 191 7.17 0.24 8.52
CA ASN A 191 7.77 -0.93 7.88
C ASN A 191 6.71 -1.91 7.35
N ARG A 192 5.55 -2.04 8.00
CA ARG A 192 4.44 -2.86 7.49
C ARG A 192 3.79 -2.23 6.25
N ALA A 193 3.60 -0.91 6.25
CA ALA A 193 3.08 -0.20 5.08
C ALA A 193 4.06 -0.29 3.89
N GLU A 194 5.36 -0.16 4.15
CA GLU A 194 6.42 -0.35 3.16
C GLU A 194 6.37 -1.75 2.54
N GLU A 195 6.24 -2.80 3.36
CA GLU A 195 6.13 -4.17 2.87
C GLU A 195 4.91 -4.33 1.96
N ILE A 196 3.75 -3.80 2.37
CA ILE A 196 2.52 -3.84 1.55
C ILE A 196 2.74 -3.16 0.20
N VAL A 197 3.32 -1.95 0.18
CA VAL A 197 3.57 -1.18 -1.05
C VAL A 197 4.57 -1.91 -1.96
N SER A 198 5.67 -2.41 -1.40
CA SER A 198 6.71 -3.14 -2.14
C SER A 198 6.14 -4.39 -2.81
N ARG A 199 5.32 -5.15 -2.09
CA ARG A 199 4.63 -6.33 -2.62
C ARG A 199 3.57 -5.97 -3.66
N ALA A 200 2.88 -4.85 -3.49
CA ALA A 200 1.95 -4.35 -4.51
C ALA A 200 2.70 -3.97 -5.81
N GLN A 201 3.88 -3.34 -5.72
CA GLN A 201 4.71 -3.06 -6.89
C GLN A 201 5.14 -4.34 -7.63
N GLU A 202 5.55 -5.37 -6.88
CA GLU A 202 5.90 -6.69 -7.45
C GLU A 202 4.68 -7.32 -8.16
N SER A 203 3.51 -7.28 -7.51
CA SER A 203 2.24 -7.71 -8.09
C SER A 203 1.93 -7.01 -9.40
N GLN A 204 2.03 -5.68 -9.44
CA GLN A 204 1.78 -4.89 -10.64
C GLN A 204 2.76 -5.19 -11.77
N LEU A 205 4.03 -5.46 -11.48
CA LEU A 205 5.00 -5.89 -12.51
C LEU A 205 4.62 -7.24 -13.14
N SER A 206 4.14 -8.19 -12.34
CA SER A 206 3.67 -9.48 -12.84
C SER A 206 2.36 -9.36 -13.64
N LEU A 207 1.40 -8.56 -13.16
CA LEU A 207 0.14 -8.26 -13.86
C LEU A 207 0.37 -7.54 -15.18
N ALA A 208 1.26 -6.55 -15.21
CA ALA A 208 1.53 -5.77 -16.42
C ALA A 208 2.19 -6.65 -17.50
N ARG A 209 3.01 -7.63 -17.11
CA ARG A 209 3.55 -8.63 -18.04
C ARG A 209 2.45 -9.56 -18.57
N ALA A 210 1.61 -10.09 -17.68
CA ALA A 210 0.52 -10.98 -18.06
C ALA A 210 -0.50 -10.29 -18.98
N ALA A 211 -0.87 -9.05 -18.69
CA ALA A 211 -1.81 -8.26 -19.49
C ALA A 211 -1.24 -7.88 -20.86
N ARG A 212 0.05 -7.50 -20.95
CA ARG A 212 0.71 -7.23 -22.24
C ARG A 212 0.84 -8.48 -23.10
N HIS A 213 1.13 -9.63 -22.49
CA HIS A 213 1.18 -10.91 -23.18
C HIS A 213 -0.23 -11.33 -23.67
N LEU A 214 -1.25 -11.21 -22.83
CA LEU A 214 -2.63 -11.44 -23.25
C LEU A 214 -3.02 -10.52 -24.42
N ARG A 215 -2.60 -9.26 -24.40
CA ARG A 215 -2.78 -8.31 -25.51
C ARG A 215 -2.13 -8.81 -26.80
N SER A 216 -0.90 -9.34 -26.77
CA SER A 216 -0.24 -9.81 -27.99
C SER A 216 -0.96 -10.99 -28.63
N GLU A 217 -1.51 -11.91 -27.82
CA GLU A 217 -2.27 -13.07 -28.32
C GLU A 217 -3.62 -12.68 -28.95
N ILE A 218 -4.22 -11.58 -28.53
CA ILE A 218 -5.57 -11.16 -28.98
C ILE A 218 -5.53 -10.26 -30.23
N ALA A 219 -4.40 -9.59 -30.49
CA ALA A 219 -4.31 -8.35 -31.30
C ALA A 219 -5.17 -8.33 -32.58
N ASP A 220 -5.17 -9.40 -33.37
CA ASP A 220 -5.93 -9.49 -34.63
C ASP A 220 -7.21 -10.34 -34.56
N SER A 221 -7.39 -11.10 -33.48
CA SER A 221 -8.45 -12.13 -33.38
C SER A 221 -9.77 -11.61 -32.81
N ASP A 222 -9.72 -10.64 -31.89
CA ASP A 222 -10.91 -10.05 -31.26
C ASP A 222 -10.66 -8.58 -30.89
N PRO A 223 -11.05 -7.62 -31.76
CA PRO A 223 -10.83 -6.20 -31.52
C PRO A 223 -11.52 -5.64 -30.26
N VAL A 224 -12.65 -6.23 -29.86
CA VAL A 224 -13.42 -5.77 -28.69
C VAL A 224 -12.70 -6.18 -27.41
N LEU A 225 -12.31 -7.45 -27.31
CA LEU A 225 -11.51 -7.94 -26.21
C LEU A 225 -10.12 -7.28 -26.19
N ALA A 226 -9.56 -7.00 -27.37
CA ALA A 226 -8.35 -6.21 -27.48
C ALA A 226 -8.56 -4.88 -26.75
N GLY A 227 -9.50 -4.03 -27.15
CA GLY A 227 -9.76 -2.75 -26.47
C GLY A 227 -9.85 -2.87 -24.94
N LEU A 228 -10.57 -3.87 -24.42
CA LEU A 228 -10.68 -4.12 -22.97
C LEU A 228 -9.34 -4.43 -22.28
N VAL A 229 -8.50 -5.24 -22.90
CA VAL A 229 -7.16 -5.55 -22.36
C VAL A 229 -6.25 -4.32 -22.43
N GLU A 230 -6.48 -3.34 -23.32
CA GLU A 230 -5.70 -2.08 -23.31
C GLU A 230 -5.99 -1.29 -22.07
N THR A 231 -7.29 -1.14 -21.79
CA THR A 231 -7.76 -0.48 -20.58
C THR A 231 -7.17 -1.18 -19.36
N LEU A 232 -7.15 -2.51 -19.32
CA LEU A 232 -6.51 -3.24 -18.24
C LEU A 232 -5.01 -2.96 -18.11
N VAL A 233 -4.27 -2.89 -19.23
CA VAL A 233 -2.83 -2.55 -19.19
C VAL A 233 -2.65 -1.12 -18.64
N ALA A 234 -3.47 -0.17 -19.08
CA ALA A 234 -3.44 1.20 -18.59
C ALA A 234 -3.81 1.29 -17.10
N ASP A 235 -4.84 0.55 -16.66
CA ASP A 235 -5.28 0.49 -15.28
C ASP A 235 -4.17 -0.09 -14.37
N VAL A 236 -3.53 -1.18 -14.80
CA VAL A 236 -2.39 -1.81 -14.12
C VAL A 236 -1.21 -0.84 -14.00
N ASP A 237 -0.87 -0.13 -15.09
CA ASP A 237 0.18 0.89 -15.06
C ASP A 237 -0.21 2.08 -14.14
N GLY A 238 -1.49 2.42 -14.04
CA GLY A 238 -2.02 3.42 -13.10
C GLY A 238 -1.84 3.01 -11.64
N VAL A 239 -2.23 1.78 -11.27
CA VAL A 239 -2.03 1.24 -9.91
C VAL A 239 -0.55 1.15 -9.58
N LYS A 240 0.30 0.78 -10.56
CA LYS A 240 1.76 0.78 -10.40
C LYS A 240 2.32 2.17 -10.08
N GLN A 241 1.85 3.21 -10.76
CA GLN A 241 2.26 4.59 -10.48
C GLN A 241 1.80 5.03 -9.09
N HIS A 242 0.57 4.70 -8.70
CA HIS A 242 0.07 5.00 -7.36
C HIS A 242 0.90 4.31 -6.27
N ALA A 243 1.21 3.03 -6.42
CA ALA A 243 2.11 2.32 -5.50
C ALA A 243 3.53 2.93 -5.49
N GLY A 244 4.01 3.47 -6.61
CA GLY A 244 5.24 4.25 -6.69
C GLY A 244 5.20 5.51 -5.84
N PHE A 245 4.12 6.28 -5.93
CA PHE A 245 3.90 7.47 -5.10
C PHE A 245 3.87 7.14 -3.61
N GLU A 246 3.17 6.08 -3.21
CA GLU A 246 3.14 5.63 -1.81
C GLU A 246 4.52 5.18 -1.31
N HIS A 247 5.33 4.56 -2.16
CA HIS A 247 6.71 4.20 -1.80
C HIS A 247 7.58 5.45 -1.54
N ASP A 248 7.43 6.49 -2.35
CA ASP A 248 8.13 7.77 -2.11
C ASP A 248 7.64 8.45 -0.82
N LYS A 249 6.34 8.36 -0.51
CA LYS A 249 5.77 8.83 0.76
C LYS A 249 6.35 8.10 1.96
N VAL A 250 6.47 6.76 1.92
CA VAL A 250 7.17 5.98 2.96
C VAL A 250 8.58 6.55 3.21
N ARG A 251 9.36 6.77 2.15
CA ARG A 251 10.73 7.30 2.26
C ARG A 251 10.75 8.69 2.87
N TYR A 252 9.81 9.55 2.49
CA TYR A 252 9.65 10.87 3.07
C TYR A 252 9.35 10.80 4.58
N LEU A 253 8.38 9.98 4.99
CA LEU A 253 8.01 9.80 6.40
C LEU A 253 9.16 9.21 7.22
N GLN A 254 9.90 8.25 6.65
CA GLN A 254 11.10 7.69 7.27
C GLN A 254 12.17 8.75 7.50
N GLN A 255 12.37 9.67 6.55
CA GLN A 255 13.29 10.77 6.74
C GLN A 255 12.80 11.76 7.80
N ALA A 256 11.50 12.10 7.80
CA ALA A 256 10.90 13.03 8.76
C ALA A 256 11.01 12.51 10.21
N ILE A 257 10.70 11.23 10.45
CA ILE A 257 10.79 10.64 11.79
C ILE A 257 12.24 10.58 12.30
N MET A 258 13.21 10.27 11.43
CA MET A 258 14.64 10.27 11.79
C MET A 258 15.11 11.68 12.16
N THR A 259 14.72 12.69 11.37
CA THR A 259 15.02 14.09 11.69
C THR A 259 14.39 14.51 13.02
N SER A 260 13.16 14.09 13.32
CA SER A 260 12.51 14.36 14.60
C SER A 260 13.24 13.70 15.78
N LEU A 261 13.69 12.46 15.62
CA LEU A 261 14.51 11.74 16.60
C LEU A 261 15.85 12.46 16.84
N ASP A 262 16.53 12.90 15.79
CA ASP A 262 17.80 13.63 15.90
C ASP A 262 17.62 14.95 16.67
N VAL A 263 16.53 15.67 16.42
CA VAL A 263 16.20 16.91 17.16
C VAL A 263 16.01 16.62 18.65
N LYS A 264 15.25 15.56 18.99
CA LYS A 264 15.04 15.14 20.39
C LYS A 264 16.35 14.70 21.05
N GLN A 265 17.18 13.95 20.34
CA GLN A 265 18.50 13.57 20.84
C GLN A 265 19.40 14.79 21.07
N ALA A 266 19.41 15.76 20.15
CA ALA A 266 20.15 17.00 20.30
C ALA A 266 19.68 17.79 21.53
N GLN A 267 18.38 17.82 21.81
CA GLN A 267 17.84 18.45 23.01
C GLN A 267 18.31 17.74 24.29
N ILE A 268 18.30 16.40 24.33
CA ILE A 268 18.80 15.62 25.47
C ILE A 268 20.29 15.91 25.71
N VAL A 269 21.11 15.85 24.67
CA VAL A 269 22.56 16.14 24.75
C VAL A 269 22.81 17.58 25.19
N LYS A 270 22.03 18.54 24.69
CA LYS A 270 22.10 19.96 25.09
C LYS A 270 21.87 20.10 26.60
N VAL A 271 20.88 19.42 27.17
CA VAL A 271 20.61 19.45 28.62
C VAL A 271 21.80 18.90 29.42
N PHE A 272 22.32 17.71 29.07
CA PHE A 272 23.48 17.14 29.76
C PHE A 272 24.73 18.02 29.65
N THR A 273 24.93 18.65 28.50
CA THR A 273 26.04 19.58 28.27
C THR A 273 25.92 20.81 29.16
N ILE A 274 24.72 21.38 29.30
CA ILE A 274 24.45 22.52 30.19
C ILE A 274 24.72 22.12 31.66
N ILE A 275 24.19 20.97 32.10
CA ILE A 275 24.44 20.45 33.46
C ILE A 275 25.95 20.32 33.69
N THR A 276 26.66 19.66 32.77
CA THR A 276 28.11 19.45 32.88
C THR A 276 28.87 20.78 32.93
N ALA A 277 28.55 21.72 32.05
CA ALA A 277 29.22 23.03 31.99
C ALA A 277 29.02 23.85 33.28
N VAL A 278 27.88 23.72 33.95
CA VAL A 278 27.58 24.41 35.22
C VAL A 278 28.29 23.75 36.40
N PHE A 279 28.38 22.41 36.44
CA PHE A 279 28.95 21.67 37.58
C PHE A 279 30.46 21.43 37.50
N LEU A 280 31.05 21.37 36.30
CA LEU A 280 32.47 21.06 36.13
C LEU A 280 33.39 22.09 36.83
N PRO A 281 33.20 23.43 36.70
CA PRO A 281 34.08 24.40 37.37
C PRO A 281 33.97 24.35 38.92
N PRO A 282 32.77 24.32 39.54
CA PRO A 282 32.64 24.10 40.98
C PRO A 282 33.26 22.78 41.46
N THR A 283 33.08 21.69 40.70
CA THR A 283 33.65 20.38 41.05
C THR A 283 35.17 20.43 41.04
N LEU A 284 35.77 21.13 40.07
CA LEU A 284 37.21 21.34 40.01
C LEU A 284 37.71 22.12 41.24
N ILE A 285 37.04 23.21 41.61
CA ILE A 285 37.39 24.01 42.81
C ILE A 285 37.29 23.15 44.07
N ALA A 286 36.20 22.40 44.25
CA ALA A 286 36.02 21.48 45.37
C ALA A 286 37.12 20.40 45.41
N SER A 287 37.51 19.89 44.24
CA SER A 287 38.58 18.89 44.11
C SER A 287 39.93 19.47 44.52
N PHE A 288 40.26 20.72 44.12
CA PHE A 288 41.49 21.41 44.52
C PHE A 288 41.59 21.56 46.05
N TYR A 289 40.53 22.02 46.70
CA TYR A 289 40.50 22.19 48.15
C TYR A 289 40.31 20.87 48.93
N GLY A 290 39.94 19.78 48.25
CA GLY A 290 39.95 18.42 48.80
C GLY A 290 41.32 17.74 48.76
N MET A 291 42.34 18.37 48.18
CA MET A 291 43.69 17.82 48.15
C MET A 291 44.40 18.03 49.49
N ASN A 292 45.08 17.01 50.00
CA ASN A 292 45.80 17.05 51.28
C ASN A 292 47.19 17.74 51.17
N PHE A 293 47.26 18.99 50.70
CA PHE A 293 48.52 19.74 50.67
C PHE A 293 48.81 20.44 51.99
N THR A 294 50.07 20.38 52.45
CA THR A 294 50.51 20.95 53.73
C THR A 294 50.63 22.49 53.72
N HIS A 295 50.80 23.12 52.55
CA HIS A 295 50.87 24.58 52.40
C HIS A 295 49.78 25.05 51.43
N MET A 296 48.65 25.51 51.96
CA MET A 296 47.59 26.18 51.19
C MET A 296 47.42 27.61 51.74
N PRO A 297 48.10 28.63 51.15
CA PRO A 297 48.12 29.99 51.70
C PRO A 297 46.74 30.68 51.74
N GLU A 298 45.75 30.19 50.98
CA GLU A 298 44.37 30.68 51.06
C GLU A 298 43.62 30.28 52.35
N LEU A 299 44.00 29.17 53.00
CA LEU A 299 43.34 28.66 54.22
C LEU A 299 43.73 29.42 55.49
N ASP A 300 44.94 29.98 55.54
CA ASP A 300 45.43 30.75 56.69
C ASP A 300 44.83 32.17 56.75
N ARG A 301 44.07 32.58 55.73
CA ARG A 301 43.39 33.90 55.72
C ARG A 301 42.01 33.82 56.37
N PRO A 302 41.63 34.82 57.21
CA PRO A 302 40.33 34.84 57.89
C PRO A 302 39.11 34.86 56.96
N TYR A 303 39.28 35.24 55.69
CA TYR A 303 38.23 35.28 54.69
C TYR A 303 38.32 34.17 53.63
N GLY A 304 39.25 33.21 53.77
CA GLY A 304 39.51 32.17 52.76
C GLY A 304 38.26 31.33 52.44
N PHE A 305 37.54 30.88 53.47
CA PHE A 305 36.29 30.13 53.30
C PHE A 305 35.24 30.90 52.49
N THR A 306 34.98 32.16 52.88
CA THR A 306 34.00 33.02 52.21
C THR A 306 34.41 33.31 50.76
N LEU A 307 35.70 33.54 50.49
CA LEU A 307 36.21 33.76 49.15
C LEU A 307 36.03 32.54 48.25
N THR A 308 36.32 31.33 48.75
CA THR A 308 36.18 30.08 47.99
C THR A 308 34.72 29.78 47.67
N VAL A 309 33.80 30.00 48.61
CA VAL A 309 32.35 29.87 48.36
C VAL A 309 31.90 30.85 47.29
N LEU A 310 32.33 32.12 47.37
CA LEU A 310 31.99 33.13 46.37
C LEU A 310 32.55 32.77 44.99
N LEU A 311 33.80 32.32 44.92
CA LEU A 311 34.45 31.87 43.69
C LEU A 311 33.69 30.70 43.07
N THR A 312 33.30 29.71 43.88
CA THR A 312 32.52 28.54 43.45
C THR A 312 31.16 28.95 42.90
N LEU A 313 30.48 29.88 43.57
CA LEU A 313 29.20 30.41 43.12
C LEU A 313 29.33 31.16 41.78
N VAL A 314 30.34 32.04 41.66
CA VAL A 314 30.64 32.75 40.42
C VAL A 314 30.96 31.78 39.29
N ALA A 315 31.73 30.73 39.57
CA ALA A 315 32.11 29.71 38.59
C ALA A 315 30.91 28.91 38.07
N ALA A 316 29.86 28.70 38.88
CA ALA A 316 28.60 28.09 38.44
C ALA A 316 27.71 29.07 37.64
N VAL A 317 27.70 30.35 38.02
CA VAL A 317 26.83 31.37 37.41
C VAL A 317 27.34 31.83 36.04
N ILE A 318 28.66 31.89 35.82
CA ILE A 318 29.24 32.34 34.54
C ILE A 318 28.74 31.50 33.34
N PRO A 319 28.83 30.15 33.34
CA PRO A 319 28.30 29.31 32.26
C PRO A 319 26.80 29.54 32.05
N LEU A 320 26.03 29.62 33.14
CA LEU A 320 24.58 29.81 33.10
C LEU A 320 24.21 31.15 32.44
N ALA A 321 24.90 32.23 32.81
CA ALA A 321 24.71 33.56 32.21
C ALA A 321 25.11 33.60 30.73
N TYR A 322 26.18 32.90 30.35
CA TYR A 322 26.61 32.77 28.96
C TYR A 322 25.57 32.04 28.09
N ILE A 323 25.09 30.88 28.57
CA ILE A 323 24.07 30.06 27.89
C ILE A 323 22.76 30.84 27.74
N LYS A 324 22.35 31.58 28.78
CA LYS A 324 21.16 32.44 28.75
C LYS A 324 21.27 33.56 27.71
N ARG A 325 22.42 34.23 27.62
CA ARG A 325 22.66 35.28 26.62
C ARG A 325 22.64 34.78 25.18
N ARG A 326 23.08 33.54 24.96
CA ARG A 326 23.08 32.91 23.62
C ARG A 326 21.70 32.42 23.16
N GLY A 327 20.66 32.50 24.01
CA GLY A 327 19.31 32.05 23.67
C GLY A 327 19.14 30.53 23.69
N TRP A 328 20.09 29.79 24.27
CA TRP A 328 20.07 28.33 24.31
C TRP A 328 19.13 27.78 25.39
N LEU A 329 18.50 28.65 26.17
CA LEU A 329 17.49 28.32 27.19
C LEU A 329 16.04 28.41 26.67
N ARG A 330 15.85 28.61 25.36
CA ARG A 330 14.58 28.38 24.67
C ARG A 330 14.58 27.00 24.02
#